data_AF-X1ETV6-F1
#
_entry.id   AF-X1ETV6-F1
#
_cell.length_a   1.000
_cell.length_b   1.000
_cell.length_c   1.000
_cell.angle_alpha   90.00
_cell.angle_beta   90.00
_cell.angle_gamma   90.00
#
_symmetry.space_group_name_H-M   'P 1'
#
loop_
_entity.id
_entity.type
_entity.pdbx_description
1 polymer ?
#
loop_
_entity_poly.entity_id
_entity_poly.type
_entity_poly.pdbx_seq_one_letter_code
_entity_poly.pdbx_strand_id
1 'polypeptide(L)'
;MKRQNGLLKELNKFFDDLKYTIYMVPSLSKEQKAIIAQIKEIYNFISDKKKFVTLIPEVRTNISGALDTAQKVEEVAGFDGRITVVNGFPKACGEAKFGASNHTARLILTAKKFDNSINFVMNLKYIPRIIDSL
;
A
#
# COMPACT_ATOMS: atom_id res chain seq x y z
N MET A 1 -37.58 -30.06 -20.63
CA MET A 1 -36.34 -30.78 -20.27
C MET A 1 -35.05 -30.23 -20.89
N LYS A 2 -34.94 -29.92 -22.19
CA LYS A 2 -33.66 -29.47 -22.81
C LYS A 2 -33.10 -28.12 -22.29
N ARG A 3 -33.94 -27.17 -21.88
CA ARG A 3 -33.50 -25.83 -21.38
C ARG A 3 -32.81 -25.85 -20.01
N GLN A 4 -33.22 -26.73 -19.10
CA GLN A 4 -32.62 -26.81 -17.75
C GLN A 4 -31.20 -27.41 -17.77
N ASN A 5 -30.92 -28.32 -18.70
CA ASN A 5 -29.58 -28.92 -18.85
C ASN A 5 -28.55 -27.94 -19.43
N GLY A 6 -28.97 -26.96 -20.23
CA GLY A 6 -28.09 -25.91 -20.75
C GLY A 6 -27.61 -24.97 -19.64
N LEU A 7 -28.55 -24.52 -18.80
CA LEU A 7 -28.28 -23.65 -17.66
C LEU A 7 -27.35 -24.32 -16.63
N LEU A 8 -27.56 -25.60 -16.35
CA LEU A 8 -26.72 -26.36 -15.41
C LEU A 8 -25.28 -26.49 -15.93
N LYS A 9 -25.10 -26.64 -17.24
CA LYS A 9 -23.78 -26.76 -17.87
C LYS A 9 -23.02 -25.42 -17.87
N GLU A 10 -23.71 -24.31 -18.11
CA GLU A 10 -23.15 -22.96 -18.00
C GLU A 10 -22.74 -22.63 -16.57
N LEU A 11 -23.60 -22.95 -15.59
CA LEU A 11 -23.31 -22.78 -14.16
C LEU A 11 -22.08 -23.59 -13.74
N ASN A 12 -22.00 -24.86 -14.16
CA ASN A 12 -20.84 -25.70 -13.84
C ASN A 12 -19.54 -25.13 -14.43
N LYS A 13 -19.56 -24.70 -15.70
CA LYS A 13 -18.40 -24.04 -16.33
C LYS A 13 -17.98 -22.79 -15.58
N PHE A 14 -18.94 -21.93 -15.21
CA PHE A 14 -18.69 -20.74 -14.41
C PHE A 14 -18.02 -21.08 -13.06
N PHE A 15 -18.51 -22.11 -12.36
CA PHE A 15 -17.92 -22.53 -11.09
C PHE A 15 -16.51 -23.11 -11.24
N ASP A 16 -16.23 -23.81 -12.34
CA ASP A 16 -14.89 -24.33 -12.62
C ASP A 16 -13.91 -23.19 -12.96
N ASP A 17 -14.33 -22.21 -13.77
CA ASP A 17 -13.54 -21.01 -14.06
C ASP A 17 -13.29 -20.18 -12.79
N LEU A 18 -14.29 -20.08 -11.91
CA LEU A 18 -14.18 -19.38 -10.63
C LEU A 18 -13.22 -20.10 -9.68
N LYS A 19 -13.30 -21.44 -9.57
CA LYS A 19 -12.34 -22.24 -8.78
C LYS A 19 -10.92 -22.03 -9.30
N TYR A 20 -10.73 -22.11 -10.62
CA TYR A 20 -9.41 -21.89 -11.23
C TYR A 20 -8.86 -20.50 -10.88
N THR A 21 -9.72 -19.47 -10.95
CA THR A 21 -9.35 -18.11 -10.56
C THR A 21 -8.93 -18.04 -9.08
N ILE A 22 -9.71 -18.63 -8.17
CA ILE A 22 -9.40 -18.62 -6.72
C ILE A 22 -8.07 -19.33 -6.42
N TYR A 23 -7.80 -20.47 -7.05
CA TYR A 23 -6.56 -21.22 -6.82
C TYR A 23 -5.32 -20.59 -7.46
N MET A 24 -5.49 -19.84 -8.56
CA MET A 24 -4.38 -19.26 -9.32
C MET A 24 -4.06 -17.81 -8.96
N VAL A 25 -4.93 -17.11 -8.22
CA VAL A 25 -4.61 -15.76 -7.72
C VAL A 25 -3.56 -15.88 -6.61
N PRO A 26 -2.34 -15.34 -6.80
CA PRO A 26 -1.30 -15.41 -5.79
C PRO A 26 -1.76 -14.69 -4.52
N SER A 27 -1.84 -15.41 -3.41
CA SER A 27 -2.10 -14.79 -2.12
C SER A 27 -0.83 -14.12 -1.59
N LEU A 28 -0.98 -12.98 -0.94
CA LEU A 28 0.16 -12.33 -0.27
C LEU A 28 0.76 -13.25 0.79
N SER A 29 2.09 -13.28 0.86
CA SER A 29 2.84 -13.96 1.90
C SER A 29 2.51 -13.39 3.29
N LYS A 30 2.88 -14.11 4.36
CA LYS A 30 2.71 -13.63 5.74
C LYS A 30 3.44 -12.30 5.97
N GLU A 31 4.66 -12.17 5.43
CA GLU A 31 5.47 -10.95 5.52
C GLU A 31 4.81 -9.79 4.76
N GLN A 32 4.35 -10.03 3.53
CA GLN A 32 3.64 -9.02 2.74
C GLN A 32 2.38 -8.51 3.45
N LYS A 33 1.60 -9.42 4.05
CA LYS A 33 0.43 -9.06 4.86
C LYS A 33 0.82 -8.23 6.09
N ALA A 34 1.90 -8.59 6.78
CA ALA A 34 2.40 -7.87 7.95
C ALA A 34 2.84 -6.44 7.61
N ILE A 35 3.48 -6.23 6.46
CA ILE A 35 3.87 -4.88 5.98
C ILE A 35 2.63 -4.04 5.71
N ILE A 36 1.65 -4.58 4.98
CA ILE A 36 0.40 -3.84 4.70
C ILE A 36 -0.33 -3.51 5.99
N ALA A 37 -0.37 -4.43 6.96
CA ALA A 37 -0.96 -4.19 8.26
C ALA A 37 -0.27 -3.02 8.99
N GLN A 38 1.06 -3.02 9.07
CA GLN A 38 1.82 -1.94 9.69
C GLN A 38 1.61 -0.59 8.99
N ILE A 39 1.60 -0.55 7.66
CA ILE A 39 1.28 0.67 6.90
C ILE A 39 -0.11 1.20 7.27
N LYS A 40 -1.10 0.30 7.38
CA LYS A 40 -2.47 0.65 7.77
C LYS A 40 -2.54 1.13 9.22
N GLU A 41 -1.78 0.56 10.15
CA GLU A 41 -1.71 1.04 11.53
C GLU A 41 -1.11 2.45 11.62
N ILE A 42 0.00 2.72 10.92
CA ILE A 42 0.60 4.06 10.85
C ILE A 42 -0.41 5.06 10.26
N TYR A 43 -1.10 4.68 9.19
CA TYR A 43 -2.14 5.51 8.60
C TYR A 43 -3.29 5.79 9.59
N ASN A 44 -3.78 4.76 10.28
CA ASN A 44 -4.86 4.90 11.25
C ASN A 44 -4.49 5.90 12.35
N PHE A 45 -3.24 5.87 12.83
CA PHE A 45 -2.72 6.81 13.82
C PHE A 45 -2.75 8.28 13.37
N ILE A 46 -2.55 8.55 12.07
CA ILE A 46 -2.52 9.92 11.53
C ILE A 46 -3.86 10.38 10.92
N SER A 47 -4.71 9.45 10.51
CA SER A 47 -5.90 9.74 9.67
C SER A 47 -6.96 10.64 10.34
N ASP A 48 -7.01 10.64 11.67
CA ASP A 48 -7.92 11.47 12.48
C ASP A 48 -7.26 12.77 12.98
N LYS A 49 -5.98 13.00 12.67
CA LYS A 49 -5.21 14.13 13.18
C LYS A 49 -5.24 15.29 12.18
N LYS A 50 -6.14 16.26 12.39
CA LYS A 50 -6.16 17.51 11.60
C LYS A 50 -4.80 18.21 11.54
N LYS A 51 -4.03 18.19 12.64
CA LYS A 51 -2.70 18.82 12.70
C LYS A 51 -1.72 18.20 11.69
N PHE A 52 -1.86 16.92 11.36
CA PHE A 52 -0.99 16.23 10.41
C PHE A 52 -1.11 16.79 9.00
N VAL A 53 -2.23 17.44 8.65
CA VAL A 53 -2.42 18.11 7.35
C VAL A 53 -1.30 19.10 7.05
N THR A 54 -0.74 19.77 8.06
CA THR A 54 0.36 20.72 7.89
C THR A 54 1.67 20.07 7.40
N LEU A 55 1.80 18.75 7.60
CA LEU A 55 2.94 17.94 7.17
C LEU A 55 2.73 17.28 5.81
N ILE A 56 1.57 17.44 5.17
CA ILE A 56 1.30 16.88 3.84
C ILE A 56 1.83 17.86 2.77
N PRO A 57 2.79 17.45 1.92
CA PRO A 57 3.34 18.31 0.87
C PRO A 57 2.40 18.40 -0.34
N GLU A 58 2.71 19.30 -1.27
CA GLU A 58 1.97 19.53 -2.53
C GLU A 58 1.94 18.26 -3.40
N VAL A 59 2.99 17.45 -3.32
CA VAL A 59 3.09 16.14 -3.97
C VAL A 59 2.41 15.00 -3.18
N ARG A 60 1.74 15.31 -2.07
CA ARG A 60 1.10 14.37 -1.14
C ARG A 60 2.07 13.48 -0.36
N THR A 61 1.61 12.93 0.76
CA THR A 61 2.40 12.01 1.60
C THR A 61 2.12 10.57 1.20
N ASN A 62 3.12 9.71 1.26
CA ASN A 62 2.93 8.28 1.25
C ASN A 62 3.61 7.64 2.46
N ILE A 63 3.10 6.49 2.86
CA ILE A 63 3.73 5.59 3.82
C ILE A 63 4.11 4.36 3.02
N SER A 64 5.39 4.02 3.02
CA SER A 64 5.88 2.84 2.31
C SER A 64 6.62 1.91 3.25
N GLY A 65 6.39 0.61 3.05
CA GLY A 65 7.04 -0.47 3.77
C GLY A 65 7.63 -1.48 2.79
N ALA A 66 8.87 -1.91 3.02
CA ALA A 66 9.57 -2.86 2.16
C ALA A 66 9.69 -4.23 2.84
N LEU A 67 9.80 -5.30 2.04
CA LEU A 67 10.28 -6.60 2.52
C LEU A 67 11.70 -6.44 3.09
N ASP A 68 12.06 -7.31 4.04
CA ASP A 68 13.39 -7.26 4.67
C ASP A 68 14.51 -7.40 3.63
N THR A 69 14.27 -8.19 2.60
CA THR A 69 15.18 -8.47 1.48
C THR A 69 14.87 -7.69 0.20
N ALA A 70 14.04 -6.65 0.26
CA ALA A 70 13.58 -5.94 -0.93
C ALA A 70 14.73 -5.35 -1.75
N GLN A 71 14.71 -5.61 -3.06
CA GLN A 71 15.65 -5.08 -4.05
C GLN A 71 14.95 -4.33 -5.18
N LYS A 72 13.64 -4.53 -5.36
CA LYS A 72 12.85 -3.96 -6.45
C LYS A 72 11.61 -3.23 -5.93
N VAL A 73 11.04 -2.36 -6.76
CA VAL A 73 9.89 -1.52 -6.38
C VAL A 73 8.65 -2.36 -6.09
N GLU A 74 8.50 -3.49 -6.76
CA GLU A 74 7.39 -4.43 -6.58
C GLU A 74 7.40 -5.09 -5.19
N GLU A 75 8.53 -5.05 -4.49
CA GLU A 75 8.73 -5.58 -3.13
C GLU A 75 8.50 -4.51 -2.05
N VAL A 76 7.99 -3.34 -2.45
CA VAL A 76 7.62 -2.24 -1.56
C VAL A 76 6.13 -1.97 -1.67
N ALA A 77 5.45 -1.92 -0.53
CA ALA A 77 4.05 -1.52 -0.42
C ALA A 77 3.92 -0.03 -0.12
N GLY A 78 2.79 0.54 -0.51
CA GLY A 78 2.36 1.88 -0.13
C GLY A 78 0.93 2.16 -0.59
N PHE A 79 0.40 3.35 -0.29
CA PHE A 79 -0.93 3.72 -0.74
C PHE A 79 -0.94 4.09 -2.22
N ASP A 80 -1.85 3.48 -2.98
CA ASP A 80 -2.16 3.90 -4.34
C ASP A 80 -2.82 5.30 -4.32
N GLY A 81 -2.38 6.20 -5.18
CA GLY A 81 -2.82 7.60 -5.19
C GLY A 81 -2.33 8.48 -4.03
N ARG A 82 -1.60 7.91 -3.05
CA ARG A 82 -1.02 8.58 -1.86
C ARG A 82 -2.08 9.04 -0.85
N ILE A 83 -1.63 9.78 0.18
CA ILE A 83 -2.45 10.38 1.24
C ILE A 83 -2.57 11.89 0.97
N THR A 84 -3.79 12.34 0.73
CA THR A 84 -4.15 13.74 0.46
C THR A 84 -4.92 14.35 1.64
N VAL A 85 -5.40 15.58 1.49
CA VAL A 85 -6.29 16.25 2.44
C VAL A 85 -7.72 16.20 1.91
N VAL A 86 -8.65 15.71 2.72
CA VAL A 86 -10.09 15.76 2.46
C VAL A 86 -10.80 16.25 3.72
N ASN A 87 -11.63 17.29 3.59
CA ASN A 87 -12.38 17.88 4.72
C ASN A 87 -11.49 18.26 5.93
N GLY A 88 -10.25 18.66 5.67
CA GLY A 88 -9.28 19.03 6.71
C GLY A 88 -8.64 17.84 7.45
N PHE A 89 -8.73 16.62 6.91
CA PHE A 89 -8.09 15.43 7.45
C PHE A 89 -7.24 14.70 6.41
N PRO A 90 -6.18 13.97 6.83
CA PRO A 90 -5.47 13.06 5.96
C PRO A 90 -6.38 11.95 5.45
N LYS A 91 -6.31 11.67 4.15
CA LYS A 91 -7.12 10.64 3.49
C LYS A 91 -6.29 9.88 2.47
N ALA A 92 -6.17 8.57 2.65
CA ALA A 92 -5.63 7.69 1.62
C ALA A 92 -6.57 7.69 0.40
N CYS A 93 -6.01 7.90 -0.80
CA CYS A 93 -6.76 7.91 -2.05
C CYS A 93 -7.16 6.51 -2.52
N GLY A 94 -6.39 5.48 -2.15
CA GLY A 94 -6.62 4.09 -2.51
C GLY A 94 -6.09 3.13 -1.45
N GLU A 95 -6.08 1.84 -1.76
CA GLU A 95 -5.59 0.80 -0.86
C GLU A 95 -4.06 0.78 -0.77
N ALA A 96 -3.56 0.25 0.35
CA ALA A 96 -2.15 -0.11 0.47
C ALA A 96 -1.88 -1.41 -0.29
N LYS A 97 -0.97 -1.38 -1.26
CA LYS A 97 -0.57 -2.55 -2.05
C LYS A 97 0.91 -2.48 -2.45
N PHE A 98 1.48 -3.65 -2.76
CA PHE A 98 2.82 -3.77 -3.32
C PHE A 98 2.89 -3.17 -4.73
N GLY A 99 4.03 -2.53 -5.05
CA GLY A 99 4.25 -1.88 -6.34
C GLY A 99 3.43 -0.59 -6.56
N ALA A 100 2.80 -0.03 -5.52
CA ALA A 100 1.93 1.14 -5.67
C ALA A 100 2.69 2.47 -5.87
N SER A 101 3.93 2.59 -5.36
CA SER A 101 4.62 3.88 -5.31
C SER A 101 6.07 3.80 -5.78
N ASN A 102 6.36 4.45 -6.91
CA ASN A 102 7.73 4.52 -7.44
C ASN A 102 8.67 5.40 -6.60
N HIS A 103 8.18 6.53 -6.07
CA HIS A 103 9.05 7.52 -5.43
C HIS A 103 9.57 7.05 -4.06
N THR A 104 8.67 6.71 -3.13
CA THR A 104 9.04 6.24 -1.80
C THR A 104 9.66 4.85 -1.83
N ALA A 105 9.33 3.99 -2.81
CA ALA A 105 10.03 2.73 -3.02
C ALA A 105 11.51 2.93 -3.38
N ARG A 106 11.84 3.87 -4.27
CA ARG A 106 13.24 4.17 -4.58
C ARG A 106 13.98 4.74 -3.37
N LEU A 107 13.31 5.56 -2.56
CA LEU A 107 13.88 6.10 -1.33
C LEU A 107 14.27 4.98 -0.35
N ILE A 108 13.33 4.08 -0.02
CA ILE A 108 13.59 3.00 0.93
C ILE A 108 14.62 2.00 0.40
N LEU A 109 14.54 1.60 -0.88
CA LEU A 109 15.54 0.70 -1.48
C LEU A 109 16.93 1.32 -1.50
N THR A 110 17.03 2.65 -1.64
CA THR A 110 18.31 3.35 -1.53
C THR A 110 18.80 3.37 -0.09
N ALA A 111 17.93 3.67 0.89
CA ALA A 111 18.28 3.65 2.31
C ALA A 111 18.77 2.26 2.75
N LYS A 112 18.12 1.18 2.29
CA LYS A 112 18.50 -0.21 2.60
C LYS A 112 19.89 -0.60 2.12
N LYS A 113 20.46 0.08 1.12
CA LYS A 113 21.86 -0.12 0.68
C LYS A 113 22.87 0.32 1.74
N PHE A 114 22.48 1.24 2.62
CA PHE A 114 23.31 1.76 3.71
C PHE A 114 22.96 1.12 5.05
N ASP A 115 21.67 0.93 5.32
CA ASP A 115 21.18 0.28 6.54
C ASP A 115 19.98 -0.59 6.20
N ASN A 116 20.21 -1.91 6.20
CA ASN A 116 19.18 -2.87 5.83
C ASN A 116 18.04 -2.99 6.87
N SER A 117 18.18 -2.40 8.07
CA SER A 117 17.10 -2.37 9.07
C SER A 117 15.98 -1.38 8.72
N ILE A 118 16.22 -0.45 7.78
CA ILE A 118 15.24 0.55 7.36
C ILE A 118 14.19 -0.10 6.46
N ASN A 119 13.03 -0.41 7.04
CA ASN A 119 11.90 -1.06 6.36
C ASN A 119 10.69 -0.18 6.12
N PHE A 120 10.66 1.05 6.65
CA PHE A 120 9.56 1.98 6.46
C PHE A 120 10.05 3.40 6.21
N VAL A 121 9.32 4.11 5.34
CA VAL A 121 9.57 5.52 5.03
C VAL A 121 8.25 6.28 4.89
N MET A 122 8.27 7.56 5.26
CA MET A 122 7.16 8.49 5.05
C MET A 122 7.72 9.82 4.56
N ASN A 123 7.22 10.33 3.43
CA ASN A 123 7.62 11.64 2.96
C ASN A 123 6.71 12.73 3.55
N LEU A 124 7.32 13.76 4.11
CA LEU A 124 6.64 14.88 4.75
C LEU A 124 7.00 16.19 4.05
N LYS A 125 6.17 17.21 4.27
CA LYS A 125 6.47 18.58 3.89
C LYS A 125 7.70 19.05 4.64
N TYR A 126 8.65 19.60 3.89
CA TYR A 126 9.81 20.26 4.47
C TYR A 126 9.37 21.54 5.19
N ILE A 127 9.69 21.64 6.48
CA ILE A 127 9.41 22.80 7.33
C ILE A 127 10.71 23.13 8.06
N PRO A 128 11.43 24.22 7.70
CA PRO A 128 12.75 24.53 8.26
C PRO A 128 12.79 24.48 9.79
N ARG A 129 11.79 25.10 10.45
CA ARG A 129 11.71 25.15 11.91
C ARG A 129 11.60 23.78 12.58
N ILE A 130 11.06 22.77 11.91
CA ILE A 130 11.01 21.40 12.44
C ILE A 130 12.41 20.80 12.36
N ILE A 131 13.12 21.00 11.25
CA ILE A 131 14.46 20.47 11.03
C ILE A 131 15.47 21.10 11.99
N ASP A 132 15.36 22.40 12.26
CA ASP A 132 16.20 23.09 13.25
C ASP A 132 15.98 22.59 14.69
N SER A 133 14.93 21.81 14.93
CA SER A 133 14.53 21.30 16.26
C SER A 133 14.74 19.80 16.46
N LEU A 134 15.22 19.08 15.44
CA LEU A 134 15.53 17.64 15.48
C LEU A 134 17.02 17.42 15.80
#